data_AF-A0A127SLP6-F1
#
_entry.id   AF-A0A127SLP6-F1
#
_cell.length_a   1.000
_cell.length_b   1.000
_cell.length_c   1.000
_cell.angle_alpha   90.00
_cell.angle_beta   90.00
_cell.angle_gamma   90.00
#
_symmetry.space_group_name_H-M   'P 1'
#
loop_
_entity.id
_entity.type
_entity.pdbx_description
1 polymer ?
#
loop_
_entity_poly.entity_id
_entity_poly.type
_entity_poly.pdbx_seq_one_letter_code
_entity_poly.pdbx_strand_id
1 'polypeptide(L)'
;DVIRRRYVTLTPEEWVRQHFVHFLMTHKGYPQALMANEVQVQLNGTKKRCDTVLYRRDLTARMIVEYKAPEVEITQKVFDQITRYNMVLKVDYLIVSNGIRHYCCRMDYEQNSYTFLQDIPDYASL
;
A
#
# COMPACT_ATOMS: atom_id res chain seq x y z
N ASP A 1 -5.36 14.09 7.32
CA ASP A 1 -4.73 12.75 7.34
C ASP A 1 -4.61 12.25 8.78
N VAL A 2 -5.31 11.15 9.10
CA VAL A 2 -5.36 10.56 10.45
C VAL A 2 -4.04 9.93 10.91
N ILE A 3 -3.25 9.38 9.99
CA ILE A 3 -1.96 8.76 10.27
C ILE A 3 -0.88 9.84 10.44
N ARG A 4 -0.80 10.82 9.52
CA ARG A 4 0.19 11.91 9.58
C ARG A 4 -0.17 13.02 10.58
N ARG A 5 -1.40 13.03 11.11
CA ARG A 5 -1.93 14.01 12.08
C ARG A 5 -1.73 15.47 11.65
N ARG A 6 -1.92 15.74 10.35
CA ARG A 6 -1.85 17.09 9.77
C ARG A 6 -2.89 17.29 8.68
N TYR A 7 -3.23 18.56 8.43
CA TYR A 7 -3.99 18.96 7.26
C TYR A 7 -3.09 18.90 6.02
N VAL A 8 -3.66 18.47 4.91
CA VAL A 8 -2.96 18.26 3.64
C VAL A 8 -3.88 18.64 2.51
N THR A 9 -3.31 19.15 1.42
CA THR A 9 -4.07 19.47 0.20
C THR A 9 -4.72 18.21 -0.34
N LEU A 10 -6.04 18.26 -0.51
CA LEU A 10 -6.84 17.12 -0.94
C LEU A 10 -6.81 16.99 -2.48
N THR A 11 -5.70 16.51 -3.02
CA THR A 11 -5.64 16.11 -4.43
C THR A 11 -6.53 14.87 -4.67
N PRO A 12 -6.90 14.56 -5.92
CA PRO A 12 -7.70 13.36 -6.20
C PRO A 12 -7.05 12.06 -5.69
N GLU A 13 -5.75 11.90 -5.84
CA GLU A 13 -4.99 10.76 -5.30
C GLU A 13 -4.96 10.75 -3.76
N GLU A 14 -4.79 11.91 -3.14
CA GLU A 14 -4.81 12.07 -1.68
C GLU A 14 -6.19 11.77 -1.09
N TRP A 15 -7.27 12.10 -1.82
CA TRP A 15 -8.64 11.74 -1.47
C TRP A 15 -8.81 10.22 -1.47
N VAL A 16 -8.38 9.53 -2.52
CA VAL A 16 -8.39 8.06 -2.60
C VAL A 16 -7.64 7.46 -1.42
N ARG A 17 -6.42 7.96 -1.16
CA ARG A 17 -5.56 7.46 -0.08
C ARG A 17 -6.20 7.60 1.29
N GLN A 18 -6.75 8.77 1.64
CA GLN A 18 -7.39 8.95 2.94
C GLN A 18 -8.61 8.06 3.11
N HIS A 19 -9.47 7.97 2.09
CA HIS A 19 -10.66 7.10 2.14
C HIS A 19 -10.28 5.63 2.26
N PHE A 20 -9.27 5.17 1.51
CA PHE A 20 -8.86 3.78 1.54
C PHE A 20 -8.15 3.39 2.85
N VAL A 21 -7.33 4.28 3.42
CA VAL A 21 -6.76 4.09 4.76
C VAL A 21 -7.88 3.97 5.81
N HIS A 22 -8.90 4.83 5.74
CA HIS A 22 -10.06 4.73 6.63
C HIS A 22 -10.82 3.41 6.45
N PHE A 23 -10.94 2.92 5.21
CA PHE A 23 -11.54 1.61 4.93
C PHE A 23 -10.73 0.47 5.56
N LEU A 24 -9.41 0.46 5.39
CA LEU A 24 -8.54 -0.56 6.00
C LEU A 24 -8.68 -0.57 7.52
N MET A 25 -8.69 0.61 8.16
CA MET A 25 -8.81 0.74 9.61
C MET A 25 -10.19 0.31 10.11
N THR A 26 -11.26 0.84 9.51
CA THR A 26 -12.63 0.73 10.03
C THR A 26 -13.29 -0.59 9.66
N HIS A 27 -13.05 -1.08 8.45
CA HIS A 27 -13.75 -2.24 7.91
C HIS A 27 -12.89 -3.50 7.85
N LYS A 28 -11.58 -3.36 7.62
CA LYS A 28 -10.65 -4.49 7.54
C LYS A 28 -9.85 -4.71 8.83
N GLY A 29 -10.02 -3.83 9.83
CA GLY A 29 -9.41 -3.95 11.17
C GLY A 29 -7.92 -3.66 11.24
N TYR A 30 -7.36 -2.90 10.31
CA TYR A 30 -5.92 -2.62 10.24
C TYR A 30 -5.53 -1.61 11.34
N PRO A 31 -4.63 -1.95 12.27
CA PRO A 31 -4.30 -1.05 13.38
C PRO A 31 -3.56 0.19 12.90
N GLN A 32 -4.09 1.38 13.20
CA GLN A 32 -3.45 2.65 12.85
C GLN A 32 -1.99 2.73 13.33
N ALA A 33 -1.69 2.18 14.52
CA ALA A 33 -0.36 2.19 15.10
C ALA A 33 0.68 1.40 14.30
N LEU A 34 0.24 0.53 13.40
CA LEU A 34 1.11 -0.27 12.52
C LEU A 34 1.13 0.26 11.08
N MET A 35 0.39 1.33 10.78
CA MET A 35 0.34 1.93 9.45
C MET A 35 1.15 3.22 9.43
N ALA A 36 1.97 3.40 8.39
CA ALA A 36 2.67 4.65 8.13
C ALA A 36 2.39 5.12 6.71
N ASN A 37 2.26 6.45 6.55
CA ASN A 37 2.08 7.08 5.25
C ASN A 37 3.34 7.82 4.82
N GLU A 38 3.58 7.89 3.51
CA GLU A 38 4.72 8.57 2.90
C GLU A 38 6.08 8.02 3.35
N VAL A 39 6.19 6.70 3.45
CA VAL A 39 7.42 6.03 3.90
C VAL A 39 8.53 6.17 2.86
N GLN A 40 9.66 6.73 3.27
CA GLN A 40 10.83 6.85 2.40
C GLN A 40 11.58 5.52 2.30
N VAL A 41 11.87 5.09 1.07
CA VAL A 41 12.66 3.90 0.75
C VAL A 41 13.87 4.32 -0.07
N GLN A 42 15.06 3.82 0.28
CA GLN A 42 16.26 4.03 -0.52
C GLN A 42 16.40 2.88 -1.52
N LEU A 43 16.43 3.22 -2.81
CA LEU A 43 16.57 2.25 -3.89
C LEU A 43 17.64 2.76 -4.87
N ASN A 44 18.74 2.00 -5.00
CA ASN A 44 19.86 2.31 -5.89
C ASN A 44 20.37 3.76 -5.73
N GLY A 45 20.59 4.20 -4.48
CA GLY A 45 21.04 5.55 -4.16
C GLY A 45 19.98 6.65 -4.36
N THR A 46 18.78 6.32 -4.83
CA THR A 46 17.67 7.27 -5.00
C THR A 46 16.64 7.09 -3.88
N LYS A 47 16.21 8.21 -3.30
CA LYS A 47 15.10 8.25 -2.36
C LYS A 47 13.77 8.16 -3.10
N LYS A 48 12.99 7.12 -2.81
CA LYS A 48 11.61 6.93 -3.27
C LYS A 48 10.67 6.94 -2.07
N ARG A 49 9.37 7.07 -2.34
CA ARG A 49 8.32 7.16 -1.34
C ARG A 49 7.26 6.11 -1.65
N CYS A 50 6.87 5.35 -0.64
CA CYS A 50 5.67 4.52 -0.67
C CYS A 50 4.53 5.28 0.00
N ASP A 51 3.33 5.18 -0.55
CA ASP A 51 2.21 5.96 -0.04
C ASP A 51 1.74 5.47 1.33
N THR A 52 1.53 4.16 1.51
CA THR A 52 1.23 3.55 2.80
C THR A 52 1.99 2.23 2.98
N VAL A 53 2.52 1.99 4.18
CA VAL A 53 3.11 0.71 4.58
C VAL A 53 2.43 0.23 5.86
N LEU A 54 2.08 -1.05 5.90
CA LEU A 54 1.71 -1.76 7.11
C LEU A 54 2.94 -2.50 7.64
N TYR A 55 3.21 -2.36 8.94
CA TYR A 55 4.27 -3.06 9.64
C TYR A 55 3.73 -4.19 10.51
N ARG A 56 4.60 -5.17 10.80
CA ARG A 56 4.44 -6.09 11.91
C ARG A 56 4.86 -5.41 13.21
N ARG A 57 4.59 -6.07 14.34
CA ARG A 57 5.01 -5.57 15.68
C ARG A 57 6.52 -5.52 15.85
N ASP A 58 7.28 -6.27 15.04
CA ASP A 58 8.74 -6.25 14.97
C ASP A 58 9.30 -5.17 14.02
N LEU A 59 8.43 -4.29 13.50
CA LEU A 59 8.75 -3.21 12.55
C LEU A 59 9.18 -3.69 11.15
N THR A 60 9.05 -4.98 10.83
CA THR A 60 9.21 -5.45 9.44
C THR A 60 8.00 -5.05 8.61
N ALA A 61 8.21 -4.66 7.36
CA ALA A 61 7.13 -4.32 6.45
C ALA A 61 6.35 -5.59 6.06
N ARG A 62 5.03 -5.52 6.08
CA ARG A 62 4.12 -6.63 5.75
C ARG A 62 3.30 -6.37 4.49
N MET A 63 2.95 -5.11 4.25
CA MET A 63 2.16 -4.72 3.08
C MET A 63 2.54 -3.32 2.62
N ILE A 64 2.52 -3.11 1.31
CA ILE A 64 2.61 -1.77 0.69
C ILE A 64 1.29 -1.50 -0.01
N VAL A 65 0.79 -0.28 0.13
CA VAL A 65 -0.37 0.22 -0.62
C VAL A 65 0.05 1.46 -1.41
N GLU A 66 -0.22 1.45 -2.72
CA GLU A 66 0.00 2.56 -3.63
C GLU A 66 -1.34 3.07 -4.16
N TYR A 67 -1.47 4.40 -4.27
CA TYR A 67 -2.71 5.04 -4.70
C TYR A 67 -2.51 5.78 -6.01
N LYS A 68 -3.61 5.93 -6.74
CA LYS A 68 -3.72 6.79 -7.91
C LYS A 68 -5.01 7.60 -7.85
N ALA A 69 -5.08 8.68 -8.62
CA ALA A 69 -6.32 9.43 -8.79
C ALA A 69 -7.42 8.57 -9.45
N PRO A 70 -8.72 8.81 -9.18
CA PRO A 70 -9.82 7.98 -9.68
C PRO A 70 -9.85 7.77 -11.20
N GLU A 71 -9.48 8.80 -11.96
CA GLU A 71 -9.41 8.79 -13.42
C GLU A 71 -8.23 7.99 -13.99
N VAL A 72 -7.26 7.62 -13.15
CA VAL A 72 -6.06 6.88 -13.58
C VAL A 72 -6.37 5.38 -13.59
N GLU A 73 -6.26 4.77 -14.77
CA GLU A 73 -6.39 3.33 -14.92
C GLU A 73 -5.21 2.60 -14.24
N ILE A 74 -5.53 1.57 -13.45
CA ILE A 74 -4.53 0.70 -12.84
C ILE A 74 -4.02 -0.26 -13.91
N THR A 75 -2.86 0.05 -14.46
CA THR A 75 -2.18 -0.75 -15.48
C THR A 75 -1.00 -1.53 -14.90
N GLN A 76 -0.44 -2.47 -15.67
CA GLN A 76 0.78 -3.18 -15.29
C GLN A 76 1.94 -2.22 -14.90
N LYS A 77 2.04 -1.05 -15.55
CA LYS A 77 3.06 -0.04 -15.20
C LYS A 77 2.96 0.46 -13.76
N VAL A 78 1.74 0.49 -13.19
CA VAL A 78 1.52 0.87 -11.79
C VAL A 78 2.03 -0.24 -10.87
N PHE A 79 1.80 -1.50 -11.23
CA PHE A 79 2.39 -2.64 -10.52
C PHE A 79 3.92 -2.66 -10.60
N ASP A 80 4.48 -2.32 -11.77
CA ASP A 80 5.93 -2.21 -11.95
C ASP A 80 6.54 -1.09 -11.08
N GLN A 81 5.75 -0.07 -10.70
CA GLN A 81 6.19 0.98 -9.79
C GLN A 81 6.28 0.46 -8.34
N ILE A 82 5.21 -0.13 -7.82
CA ILE A 82 5.14 -0.61 -6.43
C ILE A 82 6.08 -1.80 -6.20
N THR A 83 6.26 -2.68 -7.19
CA THR A 83 7.21 -3.81 -7.12
C THR A 83 8.65 -3.38 -6.93
N ARG A 84 9.07 -2.22 -7.46
CA ARG A 84 10.41 -1.68 -7.21
C ARG A 84 10.64 -1.40 -5.73
N TYR A 85 9.67 -0.81 -5.04
CA TYR A 85 9.76 -0.59 -3.60
C TYR A 85 9.83 -1.92 -2.84
N ASN A 86 9.07 -2.90 -3.32
CA ASN A 86 9.04 -4.24 -2.76
C ASN A 86 10.38 -5.00 -2.91
N MET A 87 11.26 -4.61 -3.83
CA MET A 87 12.61 -5.19 -3.91
C MET A 87 13.43 -4.96 -2.64
N VAL A 88 13.15 -3.85 -1.93
CA VAL A 88 13.84 -3.46 -0.68
C VAL A 88 13.05 -3.96 0.53
N LEU A 89 11.74 -3.73 0.55
CA LEU A 89 10.90 -3.99 1.73
C LEU A 89 10.47 -5.45 1.88
N LYS A 90 10.46 -6.24 0.79
CA LYS A 90 10.15 -7.67 0.78
C LYS A 90 8.85 -8.01 1.54
N VAL A 91 7.75 -7.37 1.18
CA VAL A 91 6.45 -7.51 1.85
C VAL A 91 5.63 -8.70 1.34
N ASP A 92 4.75 -9.22 2.19
CA ASP A 92 3.86 -10.34 1.85
C ASP A 92 2.79 -9.93 0.83
N TYR A 93 2.31 -8.68 0.91
CA TYR A 93 1.17 -8.19 0.13
C TYR A 93 1.44 -6.85 -0.53
N LEU A 94 0.99 -6.69 -1.78
CA LEU A 94 0.93 -5.40 -2.46
C LEU A 94 -0.52 -5.06 -2.77
N ILE A 95 -0.88 -3.80 -2.57
CA ILE A 95 -2.19 -3.27 -2.94
C ILE A 95 -2.00 -2.04 -3.83
N VAL A 96 -2.78 -1.98 -4.90
CA VAL A 96 -2.91 -0.79 -5.74
C VAL A 96 -4.38 -0.38 -5.80
N SER A 97 -4.66 0.91 -5.62
CA SER A 97 -6.02 1.43 -5.68
C SER A 97 -6.10 2.79 -6.35
N ASN A 98 -7.17 3.00 -7.12
CA ASN A 98 -7.60 4.31 -7.59
C ASN A 98 -8.95 4.73 -6.97
N GLY A 99 -9.36 4.10 -5.87
CA GLY A 99 -10.64 4.36 -5.19
C GLY A 99 -11.88 3.77 -5.86
N ILE A 100 -11.80 3.35 -7.13
CA ILE A 100 -12.89 2.68 -7.86
C ILE A 100 -12.58 1.19 -8.02
N ARG A 101 -11.32 0.89 -8.36
CA ARG A 101 -10.78 -0.46 -8.48
C ARG A 101 -9.66 -0.64 -7.47
N HIS A 102 -9.58 -1.86 -6.95
CA HIS A 102 -8.57 -2.28 -5.99
C HIS A 102 -8.03 -3.61 -6.45
N TYR A 103 -6.72 -3.73 -6.41
CA TYR A 103 -6.05 -4.99 -6.68
C TYR A 103 -5.14 -5.29 -5.51
N CYS A 104 -5.27 -6.50 -4.97
CA CYS A 104 -4.39 -7.03 -3.94
C CYS A 104 -3.68 -8.25 -4.50
N CYS A 105 -2.37 -8.36 -4.31
CA CYS A 105 -1.64 -9.56 -4.61
C CYS A 105 -0.77 -10.00 -3.43
N ARG A 106 -0.62 -11.32 -3.31
CA ARG A 106 0.32 -11.95 -2.39
C ARG A 106 1.58 -12.33 -3.14
N MET A 107 2.73 -11.98 -2.58
CA MET A 107 4.04 -12.25 -3.16
C MET A 107 4.47 -13.69 -2.88
N ASP A 108 5.09 -14.33 -3.88
CA ASP A 108 5.80 -15.60 -3.74
C ASP A 108 7.25 -15.40 -4.19
N TYR A 109 8.14 -15.26 -3.22
CA TYR A 109 9.56 -15.04 -3.48
C TYR A 109 10.33 -16.32 -3.80
N GLU A 110 9.79 -17.49 -3.48
CA GLU A 110 10.43 -18.76 -3.82
C GLU A 110 10.27 -19.05 -5.31
N GLN A 111 9.08 -18.78 -5.85
CA GLN A 111 8.77 -18.95 -7.28
C GLN A 111 8.97 -17.66 -8.11
N ASN A 112 9.38 -16.55 -7.49
CA ASN A 112 9.45 -15.22 -8.10
C ASN A 112 8.14 -14.83 -8.82
N SER A 113 7.01 -15.10 -8.18
CA SER A 113 5.68 -14.85 -8.73
C SER A 113 4.80 -14.09 -7.74
N TYR A 114 3.56 -13.85 -8.12
CA TYR A 114 2.54 -13.30 -7.24
C TYR A 114 1.16 -13.81 -7.64
N THR A 115 0.25 -13.87 -6.68
CA THR A 115 -1.14 -14.29 -6.92
C THR A 115 -2.08 -13.16 -6.57
N PHE A 116 -3.00 -12.83 -7.48
CA PHE A 116 -4.08 -11.89 -7.19
C PHE A 116 -5.07 -12.51 -6.20
N LEU A 117 -5.43 -11.72 -5.20
CA LEU A 117 -6.46 -12.06 -4.24
C LEU A 117 -7.79 -11.49 -4.71
N GLN A 118 -8.87 -12.24 -4.48
CA GLN A 118 -10.22 -11.81 -4.82
C GLN A 118 -10.66 -10.60 -3.98
N ASP A 119 -10.19 -10.51 -2.73
CA ASP A 119 -10.44 -9.40 -1.83
C ASP A 119 -9.19 -9.09 -0.99
N ILE A 120 -9.16 -7.90 -0.42
CA ILE A 120 -8.18 -7.47 0.56
C ILE A 120 -8.48 -8.24 1.86
N PRO A 121 -7.53 -9.01 2.40
CA PRO A 121 -7.74 -9.77 3.62
C PRO A 121 -7.97 -8.85 4.82
N ASP A 122 -8.78 -9.32 5.77
CA ASP A 122 -8.87 -8.68 7.09
C ASP A 122 -7.54 -8.81 7.83
N TYR A 123 -7.23 -7.86 8.70
CA TYR A 123 -5.95 -7.86 9.43
C TYR A 123 -5.73 -9.13 10.25
N ALA A 124 -6.79 -9.72 10.80
CA ALA A 124 -6.73 -10.97 11.56
C ALA A 124 -6.39 -12.20 10.70
N SER A 125 -6.57 -12.11 9.39
CA SER A 125 -6.32 -13.18 8.41
C SER A 125 -5.00 -12.99 7.66
N LEU A 126 -4.26 -11.92 7.96
CA LEU A 126 -2.92 -11.68 7.41
C LEU A 126 -1.91 -12.63 8.03
#